data_AF-A0AAW2ZCC4-F1
#
_entry.id   AF-A0AAW2ZCC4-F1
#
_cell.length_a   1.000
_cell.length_b   1.000
_cell.length_c   1.000
_cell.angle_alpha   90.00
_cell.angle_beta   90.00
_cell.angle_gamma   90.00
#
_symmetry.space_group_name_H-M   'P 1'
#
loop_
_entity.id
_entity.type
_entity.pdbx_description
1 polymer ?
#
loop_
_entity_poly.entity_id
_entity_poly.type
_entity_poly.pdbx_seq_one_letter_code
_entity_poly.pdbx_strand_id
1 'polypeptide(L)'
;MNFLTILIIIFAAFHTGANETSKIVNILDCGALPDGHTDNTKAFSVFFDTIIAGRRKGYIPAGHYLVTSTLEWDLSLVPGLIIEGDGPASTKIEIISSSNHGWLFTSDKNTAAFYWTFRDMAVFGKSKGPLISFGRKGSGCTSAFNTFWLNGLVINNYDNSSTSTVVEMNGVYNSIISASVNGNDLNDALRLTCAQFNQFTGSYSNAHVGIRMLGSYTFANVFSAIDIEVVDIAIQIDDTAIGGSNSFVGGTFITNNEGSAQKCFVKDESSTRMGHNTFINPVVGPGRPVYCGSRSIEFISTRGVELPASFSYTDVPPPSGKLLINPIPSKLQIMFGGGNVTGVTINGKEFPTSGGQWILQPNDSFIIYYVVAPIWSCRPF
;
A
#
# COMPACT_ATOMS: atom_id res chain seq x y z
N MET A 1 -10.25 31.36 -15.84
CA MET A 1 -8.83 31.12 -15.50
C MET A 1 -8.76 29.70 -14.92
N ASN A 2 -8.18 28.75 -15.66
CA ASN A 2 -8.32 27.31 -15.38
C ASN A 2 -7.32 26.82 -14.32
N PHE A 3 -7.85 26.19 -13.26
CA PHE A 3 -7.11 25.59 -12.14
C PHE A 3 -5.98 24.63 -12.56
N LEU A 4 -6.09 24.01 -13.75
CA LEU A 4 -5.10 23.06 -14.27
C LEU A 4 -3.76 23.72 -14.66
N THR A 5 -3.73 25.03 -14.92
CA THR A 5 -2.49 25.72 -15.32
C THR A 5 -1.63 26.13 -14.11
N ILE A 6 -2.24 26.29 -12.93
CA ILE A 6 -1.54 26.67 -11.70
C ILE A 6 -0.78 25.48 -11.10
N LEU A 7 -1.26 24.25 -11.30
CA LEU A 7 -0.61 23.04 -10.77
C LEU A 7 0.71 22.69 -11.47
N ILE A 8 0.86 23.01 -12.76
CA ILE A 8 2.09 22.76 -13.54
C ILE A 8 3.18 23.80 -13.22
N ILE A 9 2.80 25.03 -12.87
CA ILE A 9 3.76 26.10 -12.58
C ILE A 9 4.42 25.91 -11.19
N ILE A 10 3.71 25.32 -10.22
CA ILE A 10 4.28 25.04 -8.89
C ILE A 10 5.33 23.90 -8.93
N PHE A 11 5.18 22.91 -9.82
CA PHE A 11 6.19 21.87 -9.98
C PHE A 11 7.46 22.35 -10.72
N ALA A 12 7.34 23.32 -11.62
CA ALA A 12 8.50 23.86 -12.34
C ALA A 12 9.33 24.86 -11.50
N ALA A 13 8.72 25.52 -10.51
CA ALA A 13 9.38 26.55 -9.71
C ALA A 13 10.32 26.00 -8.60
N PHE A 14 10.37 24.68 -8.37
CA PHE A 14 11.25 24.07 -7.37
C PHE A 14 12.65 23.66 -7.88
N HIS A 15 13.00 23.96 -9.13
CA HIS A 15 14.27 23.52 -9.74
C HIS A 15 15.22 24.63 -10.16
N THR A 16 14.95 25.90 -9.84
CA THR A 16 15.82 27.01 -10.23
C THR A 16 16.39 27.73 -9.01
N GLY A 17 17.35 27.09 -8.36
CA GLY A 17 18.13 27.67 -7.28
C GLY A 17 19.52 27.04 -7.21
N ALA A 18 20.51 27.78 -7.72
CA ALA A 18 21.97 27.58 -7.64
C ALA A 18 22.65 26.65 -8.68
N ASN A 19 23.34 27.30 -9.62
CA ASN A 19 24.49 26.80 -10.38
C ASN A 19 25.67 26.45 -9.43
N GLU A 20 25.51 25.48 -8.55
CA GLU A 20 26.63 24.63 -8.16
C GLU A 20 26.50 23.36 -8.99
N THR A 21 27.55 23.00 -9.72
CA THR A 21 27.69 21.65 -10.30
C THR A 21 27.61 20.66 -9.13
N SER A 22 26.40 20.22 -8.79
CA SER A 22 26.13 19.45 -7.58
C SER A 22 26.87 18.13 -7.73
N LYS A 23 28.05 18.02 -7.11
CA LYS A 23 28.81 16.78 -7.11
C LYS A 23 27.97 15.74 -6.39
N ILE A 24 27.38 14.84 -7.17
CA ILE A 24 26.78 13.61 -6.68
C ILE A 24 27.78 12.98 -5.72
N VAL A 25 27.35 12.66 -4.50
CA VAL A 25 28.17 11.87 -3.58
C VAL A 25 28.01 10.44 -4.01
N ASN A 26 29.10 9.79 -4.40
CA ASN A 26 29.10 8.36 -4.67
C ASN A 26 29.47 7.63 -3.37
N ILE A 27 28.73 6.59 -2.99
CA ILE A 27 29.02 5.80 -1.78
C ILE A 27 30.44 5.18 -1.81
N LEU A 28 30.99 4.93 -3.00
CA LEU A 28 32.36 4.43 -3.17
C LEU A 28 33.40 5.44 -2.68
N ASP A 29 33.13 6.75 -2.84
CA ASP A 29 33.98 7.83 -2.31
C ASP A 29 33.95 7.89 -0.78
N CYS A 30 32.95 7.24 -0.16
CA CYS A 30 32.79 7.09 1.28
C CYS A 30 33.40 5.78 1.82
N GLY A 31 34.11 5.03 0.97
CA GLY A 31 34.84 3.82 1.34
C GLY A 31 34.02 2.53 1.26
N ALA A 32 32.87 2.54 0.59
CA ALA A 32 32.09 1.32 0.38
C ALA A 32 32.76 0.40 -0.67
N LEU A 33 32.67 -0.91 -0.43
CA LEU A 33 33.10 -1.96 -1.35
C LEU A 33 31.88 -2.82 -1.76
N PRO A 34 31.53 -2.87 -3.05
CA PRO A 34 30.33 -3.56 -3.58
C PRO A 34 30.52 -5.08 -3.77
N ASP A 35 31.20 -5.77 -2.86
CA ASP A 35 31.63 -7.17 -3.01
C ASP A 35 30.73 -8.21 -2.31
N GLY A 36 29.71 -7.79 -1.57
CA GLY A 36 28.82 -8.67 -0.80
C GLY A 36 29.45 -9.31 0.43
N HIS A 37 30.66 -8.89 0.81
CA HIS A 37 31.44 -9.50 1.90
C HIS A 37 31.96 -8.48 2.90
N THR A 38 32.41 -7.33 2.41
CA THR A 38 32.89 -6.22 3.23
C THR A 38 31.70 -5.57 3.94
N ASP A 39 31.84 -5.33 5.25
CA ASP A 39 30.87 -4.56 6.00
C ASP A 39 30.96 -3.07 5.63
N ASN A 40 29.92 -2.58 4.98
CA ASN A 40 29.77 -1.22 4.49
C ASN A 40 29.06 -0.29 5.48
N THR A 41 28.68 -0.75 6.69
CA THR A 41 27.96 0.06 7.69
C THR A 41 28.57 1.45 7.85
N LYS A 42 29.88 1.53 8.08
CA LYS A 42 30.57 2.81 8.29
C LYS A 42 30.53 3.70 7.04
N ALA A 43 30.67 3.11 5.86
CA ALA A 43 30.60 3.84 4.59
C ALA A 43 29.20 4.44 4.37
N PHE A 44 28.13 3.72 4.72
CA PHE A 44 26.76 4.25 4.69
C PHE A 44 26.55 5.42 5.66
N SER A 45 27.14 5.38 6.86
CA SER A 45 27.11 6.51 7.80
C SER A 45 27.82 7.74 7.21
N VAL A 46 29.06 7.57 6.73
CA VAL A 46 29.84 8.66 6.12
C VAL A 46 29.14 9.23 4.89
N PHE A 47 28.55 8.36 4.07
CA PHE A 47 27.77 8.73 2.90
C PHE A 47 26.59 9.61 3.28
N PHE A 48 25.79 9.20 4.26
CA PHE A 48 24.66 9.98 4.76
C PHE A 48 25.11 11.35 5.30
N ASP A 49 26.12 11.37 6.18
CA ASP A 49 26.64 12.62 6.73
C ASP A 49 27.14 13.57 5.63
N THR A 50 27.78 13.02 4.58
CA THR A 50 28.32 13.78 3.45
C THR A 50 27.24 14.38 2.56
N ILE A 51 26.14 13.65 2.29
CA ILE A 51 25.01 14.19 1.51
C ILE A 51 24.25 15.25 2.31
N ILE A 52 24.09 15.06 3.62
CA ILE A 52 23.43 16.01 4.52
C ILE A 52 24.23 17.31 4.60
N ALA A 53 25.53 17.22 4.93
CA ALA A 53 26.40 18.38 5.08
C ALA A 53 26.55 19.16 3.76
N GLY A 54 26.64 18.45 2.64
CA GLY A 54 26.75 19.07 1.32
C GLY A 54 25.42 19.50 0.70
N ARG A 55 24.28 19.02 1.21
CA ARG A 55 22.96 19.10 0.55
C ARG A 55 23.01 18.57 -0.90
N ARG A 56 23.68 17.42 -1.08
CA ARG A 56 23.96 16.84 -2.40
C ARG A 56 23.17 15.56 -2.60
N LYS A 57 22.88 15.24 -3.86
CA LYS A 57 22.33 13.95 -4.24
C LYS A 57 23.29 12.81 -3.87
N GLY A 58 22.75 11.74 -3.33
CA GLY A 58 23.47 10.49 -3.08
C GLY A 58 23.29 9.51 -4.24
N TYR A 59 24.34 8.76 -4.55
CA TYR A 59 24.33 7.71 -5.57
C TYR A 59 25.03 6.45 -5.06
N ILE A 60 24.37 5.31 -5.25
CA ILE A 60 24.83 3.98 -4.86
C ILE A 60 24.91 3.13 -6.14
N PRO A 61 26.08 3.02 -6.79
CA PRO A 61 26.20 2.32 -8.07
C PRO A 61 25.91 0.82 -7.94
N ALA A 62 25.87 0.13 -9.08
CA ALA A 62 25.71 -1.31 -9.14
C ALA A 62 26.74 -2.04 -8.25
N GLY A 63 26.27 -3.03 -7.50
CA GLY A 63 27.08 -3.64 -6.47
C GLY A 63 26.27 -4.39 -5.43
N HIS A 64 26.94 -5.23 -4.65
CA HIS A 64 26.37 -5.86 -3.48
C HIS A 64 27.01 -5.30 -2.20
N TYR A 65 26.24 -4.59 -1.39
CA TYR A 65 26.72 -3.90 -0.20
C TYR A 65 26.17 -4.55 1.06
N LEU A 66 27.03 -5.28 1.78
CA LEU A 66 26.67 -5.87 3.06
C LEU A 66 26.74 -4.80 4.18
N VAL A 67 25.72 -4.75 5.03
CA VAL A 67 25.61 -3.89 6.22
C VAL A 67 25.26 -4.78 7.41
N THR A 68 26.15 -4.86 8.39
CA THR A 68 26.03 -5.83 9.51
C THR A 68 25.40 -5.27 10.78
N SER A 69 24.93 -4.02 10.75
CA SER A 69 24.27 -3.38 11.89
C SER A 69 23.16 -2.43 11.44
N THR A 70 22.40 -1.90 12.39
CA THR A 70 21.30 -0.98 12.10
C THR A 70 21.81 0.32 11.49
N LEU A 71 21.22 0.73 10.38
CA LEU A 71 21.35 2.10 9.86
C LEU A 71 20.27 2.98 10.50
N GLU A 72 20.64 4.09 11.14
CA GLU A 72 19.69 5.09 11.65
C GLU A 72 19.97 6.44 11.00
N TRP A 73 19.02 6.94 10.22
CA TRP A 73 19.14 8.19 9.46
C TRP A 73 18.07 9.18 9.88
N ASP A 74 18.47 10.32 10.44
CA ASP A 74 17.57 11.43 10.74
C ASP A 74 17.36 12.30 9.49
N LEU A 75 16.21 12.12 8.85
CA LEU A 75 15.85 12.80 7.61
C LEU A 75 15.34 14.23 7.84
N SER A 76 15.16 14.65 9.10
CA SER A 76 14.76 16.03 9.42
C SER A 76 15.92 17.03 9.35
N LEU A 77 17.16 16.55 9.24
CA LEU A 77 18.36 17.38 9.17
C LEU A 77 18.38 18.29 7.92
N VAL A 78 17.87 17.80 6.79
CA VAL A 78 17.69 18.57 5.55
C VAL A 78 16.48 18.05 4.79
N PRO A 79 15.71 18.92 4.12
CA PRO A 79 14.65 18.48 3.23
C PRO A 79 15.18 18.17 1.82
N GLY A 80 14.46 17.33 1.07
CA GLY A 80 14.54 17.35 -0.39
C GLY A 80 15.72 16.62 -1.03
N LEU A 81 16.38 15.69 -0.34
CA LEU A 81 17.48 14.94 -0.95
C LEU A 81 16.98 13.69 -1.70
N ILE A 82 17.76 13.34 -2.73
CA ILE A 82 17.56 12.15 -3.55
C ILE A 82 18.70 11.18 -3.29
N ILE A 83 18.37 9.92 -3.09
CA ILE A 83 19.32 8.80 -3.11
C ILE A 83 18.83 7.78 -4.13
N GLU A 84 19.70 7.44 -5.07
CA GLU A 84 19.36 6.51 -6.16
C GLU A 84 20.44 5.44 -6.36
N GLY A 85 20.04 4.31 -6.92
CA GLY A 85 20.94 3.28 -7.45
C GLY A 85 20.79 3.06 -8.96
N ASP A 86 21.41 2.00 -9.46
CA ASP A 86 21.41 1.58 -10.88
C ASP A 86 20.27 0.60 -11.21
N GLY A 87 19.24 0.56 -10.38
CA GLY A 87 18.10 -0.34 -10.48
C GLY A 87 18.16 -1.49 -9.47
N PRO A 88 16.99 -2.07 -9.10
CA PRO A 88 16.91 -3.10 -8.06
C PRO A 88 17.62 -4.41 -8.39
N ALA A 89 17.88 -4.70 -9.66
CA ALA A 89 18.69 -5.86 -10.05
C ALA A 89 20.21 -5.61 -9.91
N SER A 90 20.63 -4.35 -9.94
CA SER A 90 22.03 -3.92 -10.03
C SER A 90 22.57 -3.44 -8.68
N THR A 91 21.85 -2.58 -7.97
CA THR A 91 22.23 -2.03 -6.66
C THR A 91 21.53 -2.80 -5.56
N LYS A 92 22.31 -3.54 -4.76
CA LYS A 92 21.83 -4.48 -3.74
C LYS A 92 22.40 -4.11 -2.38
N ILE A 93 21.54 -3.77 -1.42
CA ILE A 93 21.92 -3.47 -0.04
C ILE A 93 21.43 -4.63 0.84
N GLU A 94 22.36 -5.44 1.35
CA GLU A 94 22.04 -6.53 2.28
C GLU A 94 22.21 -6.06 3.72
N ILE A 95 21.14 -6.05 4.51
CA ILE A 95 21.18 -5.66 5.91
C ILE A 95 20.98 -6.91 6.78
N ILE A 96 22.03 -7.28 7.52
CA ILE A 96 21.97 -8.33 8.54
C ILE A 96 22.03 -7.64 9.89
N SER A 97 20.89 -7.45 10.53
CA SER A 97 20.80 -6.74 11.82
C SER A 97 20.25 -7.64 12.90
N SER A 98 20.97 -7.76 14.01
CA SER A 98 20.47 -8.46 15.21
C SER A 98 19.48 -7.62 16.03
N SER A 99 19.21 -6.38 15.62
CA SER A 99 18.33 -5.45 16.33
C SER A 99 16.87 -5.58 15.87
N ASN A 100 15.98 -4.79 16.49
CA ASN A 100 14.57 -4.73 16.13
C ASN A 100 14.31 -4.02 14.78
N HIS A 101 15.32 -3.38 14.17
CA HIS A 101 15.19 -2.76 12.86
C HIS A 101 16.44 -2.97 12.01
N GLY A 102 16.28 -3.07 10.68
CA GLY A 102 17.41 -3.04 9.75
C GLY A 102 17.85 -1.60 9.46
N TRP A 103 16.96 -0.83 8.85
CA TRP A 103 17.16 0.57 8.48
C TRP A 103 16.03 1.41 9.05
N LEU A 104 16.38 2.32 9.95
CA LEU A 104 15.48 3.22 10.62
C LEU A 104 15.66 4.65 10.09
N PHE A 105 14.61 5.21 9.49
CA PHE A 105 14.51 6.62 9.21
C PHE A 105 13.80 7.32 10.36
N THR A 106 14.35 8.44 10.84
CA THR A 106 13.75 9.24 11.91
C THR A 106 13.55 10.69 11.49
N SER A 107 12.71 11.39 12.25
CA SER A 107 12.52 12.85 12.19
C SER A 107 12.21 13.39 13.59
N ASP A 108 12.54 12.62 14.63
CA ASP A 108 12.10 12.85 16.01
C ASP A 108 12.90 13.95 16.71
N LYS A 109 14.10 14.28 16.21
CA LYS A 109 15.01 15.22 16.85
C LYS A 109 14.85 16.67 16.34
N ASN A 110 14.62 16.88 15.04
CA ASN A 110 14.82 18.20 14.43
C ASN A 110 13.64 18.73 13.58
N THR A 111 12.40 18.30 13.86
CA THR A 111 11.13 18.60 13.14
C THR A 111 10.74 17.58 12.05
N ALA A 112 9.66 17.82 11.31
CA ALA A 112 9.20 16.93 10.25
C ALA A 112 10.21 16.87 9.09
N ALA A 113 10.40 15.68 8.52
CA ALA A 113 11.19 15.45 7.31
C ALA A 113 10.31 15.65 6.06
N PHE A 114 10.87 16.24 4.99
CA PHE A 114 10.12 16.55 3.78
C PHE A 114 10.87 16.22 2.49
N TYR A 115 10.13 15.84 1.45
CA TYR A 115 10.57 15.82 0.05
C TYR A 115 11.72 14.83 -0.28
N TRP A 116 11.95 13.83 0.55
CA TRP A 116 12.98 12.82 0.29
C TRP A 116 12.57 11.85 -0.81
N THR A 117 13.53 11.47 -1.65
CA THR A 117 13.35 10.45 -2.69
C THR A 117 14.36 9.33 -2.53
N PHE A 118 13.88 8.09 -2.54
CA PHE A 118 14.69 6.87 -2.61
C PHE A 118 14.26 6.07 -3.82
N ARG A 119 15.19 5.72 -4.71
CA ARG A 119 14.82 5.02 -5.93
C ARG A 119 15.84 4.03 -6.50
N ASP A 120 15.33 3.11 -7.30
CA ASP A 120 16.12 2.27 -8.20
C ASP A 120 17.18 1.42 -7.47
N MET A 121 16.79 0.75 -6.39
CA MET A 121 17.68 -0.11 -5.60
C MET A 121 16.90 -1.25 -4.93
N ALA A 122 17.61 -2.31 -4.57
CA ALA A 122 17.09 -3.38 -3.75
C ALA A 122 17.67 -3.32 -2.33
N VAL A 123 16.81 -3.53 -1.33
CA VAL A 123 17.20 -3.72 0.07
C VAL A 123 16.71 -5.08 0.50
N PHE A 124 17.60 -5.98 0.89
CA PHE A 124 17.19 -7.26 1.45
C PHE A 124 17.95 -7.54 2.72
N GLY A 125 17.49 -8.50 3.50
CA GLY A 125 18.14 -8.76 4.77
C GLY A 125 17.41 -9.69 5.69
N LYS A 126 17.87 -9.71 6.93
CA LYS A 126 17.23 -10.42 8.04
C LYS A 126 17.12 -9.46 9.22
N SER A 127 15.89 -9.09 9.56
CA SER A 127 15.58 -8.33 10.77
C SER A 127 14.37 -8.92 11.47
N LYS A 128 14.49 -9.14 12.78
CA LYS A 128 13.38 -9.64 13.63
C LYS A 128 12.24 -8.64 13.78
N GLY A 129 12.43 -7.37 13.43
CA GLY A 129 11.37 -6.39 13.30
C GLY A 129 11.31 -5.85 11.86
N PRO A 130 10.98 -4.56 11.65
CA PRO A 130 11.00 -3.96 10.33
C PRO A 130 12.40 -3.94 9.70
N LEU A 131 12.55 -4.50 8.50
CA LEU A 131 13.78 -4.33 7.73
C LEU A 131 13.98 -2.86 7.36
N ILE A 132 12.93 -2.18 6.92
CA ILE A 132 12.90 -0.73 6.76
C ILE A 132 11.78 -0.15 7.62
N SER A 133 12.09 0.90 8.38
CA SER A 133 11.14 1.60 9.25
C SER A 133 11.20 3.10 9.00
N PHE A 134 10.06 3.71 8.68
CA PHE A 134 9.89 5.15 8.74
C PHE A 134 9.26 5.50 10.08
N GLY A 135 10.05 6.12 10.96
CA GLY A 135 9.65 6.45 12.32
C GLY A 135 9.93 5.31 13.30
N ARG A 136 10.12 5.68 14.57
CA ARG A 136 10.35 4.70 15.65
C ARG A 136 9.06 4.00 16.02
N LYS A 137 9.11 2.71 16.31
CA LYS A 137 7.97 1.98 16.84
C LYS A 137 7.39 2.68 18.08
N GLY A 138 6.06 2.80 18.14
CA GLY A 138 5.36 3.38 19.29
C GLY A 138 5.46 4.90 19.40
N SER A 139 6.07 5.59 18.43
CA SER A 139 6.17 7.05 18.44
C SER A 139 4.82 7.75 18.22
N GLY A 140 3.74 7.03 17.91
CA GLY A 140 2.38 7.56 17.84
C GLY A 140 2.24 8.73 16.87
N CYS A 141 2.75 8.58 15.63
CA CYS A 141 2.77 9.63 14.60
C CYS A 141 3.71 10.83 14.86
N THR A 142 4.55 10.82 15.90
CA THR A 142 5.44 11.96 16.21
C THR A 142 6.58 12.12 15.21
N SER A 143 7.06 11.03 14.61
CA SER A 143 7.86 11.13 13.40
C SER A 143 6.94 11.57 12.25
N ALA A 144 7.34 12.55 11.48
CA ALA A 144 6.53 13.10 10.40
C ALA A 144 7.36 13.16 9.12
N PHE A 145 7.06 12.27 8.20
CA PHE A 145 7.68 12.18 6.88
C PHE A 145 6.63 12.59 5.86
N ASN A 146 6.82 13.73 5.21
CA ASN A 146 5.80 14.31 4.34
C ASN A 146 6.31 14.48 2.91
N THR A 147 5.49 14.11 1.93
CA THR A 147 5.80 14.25 0.50
C THR A 147 7.05 13.45 0.10
N PHE A 148 7.13 12.19 0.53
CA PHE A 148 8.21 11.29 0.16
C PHE A 148 7.92 10.61 -1.17
N TRP A 149 8.97 10.22 -1.89
CA TRP A 149 8.85 9.38 -3.07
C TRP A 149 9.75 8.15 -2.96
N LEU A 150 9.14 6.98 -2.76
CA LEU A 150 9.81 5.69 -2.87
C LEU A 150 9.48 5.10 -4.24
N ASN A 151 10.47 4.89 -5.10
CA ASN A 151 10.21 4.50 -6.49
C ASN A 151 11.12 3.37 -6.98
N GLY A 152 10.54 2.32 -7.56
CA GLY A 152 11.33 1.22 -8.12
C GLY A 152 12.17 0.47 -7.08
N LEU A 153 11.69 0.42 -5.82
CA LEU A 153 12.35 -0.32 -4.76
C LEU A 153 11.93 -1.79 -4.75
N VAL A 154 12.87 -2.68 -4.48
CA VAL A 154 12.60 -4.09 -4.13
C VAL A 154 13.11 -4.33 -2.72
N ILE A 155 12.23 -4.74 -1.82
CA ILE A 155 12.53 -4.86 -0.39
C ILE A 155 12.15 -6.26 0.07
N ASN A 156 13.11 -7.06 0.54
CA ASN A 156 12.87 -8.44 0.96
C ASN A 156 13.42 -8.70 2.37
N ASN A 157 12.55 -9.05 3.33
CA ASN A 157 12.99 -9.48 4.66
C ASN A 157 12.89 -11.00 4.77
N TYR A 158 14.03 -11.67 4.85
CA TYR A 158 14.15 -13.13 4.95
C TYR A 158 14.11 -13.65 6.39
N ASP A 159 13.85 -12.79 7.38
CA ASP A 159 13.67 -13.21 8.77
C ASP A 159 12.30 -13.88 8.98
N ASN A 160 12.34 -15.04 9.64
CA ASN A 160 11.20 -15.93 9.86
C ASN A 160 10.65 -15.86 11.30
N SER A 161 11.03 -14.84 12.09
CA SER A 161 10.37 -14.54 13.37
C SER A 161 8.86 -14.32 13.16
N SER A 162 8.05 -14.25 14.21
CA SER A 162 6.64 -13.81 14.15
C SER A 162 6.48 -12.31 14.47
N THR A 163 7.58 -11.57 14.43
CA THR A 163 7.63 -10.12 14.69
C THR A 163 8.27 -9.34 13.55
N SER A 164 8.84 -10.05 12.55
CA SER A 164 9.50 -9.42 11.42
C SER A 164 8.50 -8.62 10.61
N THR A 165 8.98 -7.63 9.88
CA THR A 165 8.15 -6.84 8.97
C THR A 165 9.08 -6.41 7.85
N VAL A 166 8.60 -6.31 6.63
CA VAL A 166 9.47 -5.85 5.55
C VAL A 166 9.57 -4.34 5.60
N VAL A 167 8.44 -3.64 5.53
CA VAL A 167 8.36 -2.18 5.64
C VAL A 167 7.35 -1.76 6.71
N GLU A 168 7.77 -0.91 7.65
CA GLU A 168 6.88 -0.23 8.59
C GLU A 168 6.81 1.27 8.28
N MET A 169 5.59 1.79 8.15
CA MET A 169 5.33 3.21 7.98
C MET A 169 4.62 3.79 9.20
N ASN A 170 5.38 4.56 9.97
CA ASN A 170 4.93 5.23 11.18
C ASN A 170 5.18 6.74 11.09
N GLY A 171 4.16 7.43 10.58
CA GLY A 171 4.12 8.88 10.43
C GLY A 171 4.45 9.36 9.02
N VAL A 172 3.98 8.62 8.00
CA VAL A 172 4.23 8.93 6.59
C VAL A 172 2.99 9.58 5.97
N TYR A 173 3.15 10.73 5.34
CA TYR A 173 2.06 11.58 4.87
C TYR A 173 2.26 12.06 3.43
N ASN A 174 1.19 12.18 2.65
CA ASN A 174 1.18 12.78 1.31
C ASN A 174 2.27 12.23 0.36
N SER A 175 2.62 10.95 0.51
CA SER A 175 3.78 10.34 -0.16
C SER A 175 3.37 9.41 -1.29
N ILE A 176 4.27 9.18 -2.24
CA ILE A 176 4.10 8.21 -3.34
C ILE A 176 5.05 7.05 -3.10
N ILE A 177 4.49 5.86 -2.98
CA ILE A 177 5.18 4.63 -2.65
C ILE A 177 4.96 3.62 -3.77
N SER A 178 6.03 3.31 -4.51
CA SER A 178 6.06 2.29 -5.56
C SER A 178 7.18 1.30 -5.25
N ALA A 179 6.82 0.15 -4.68
CA ALA A 179 7.78 -0.85 -4.23
C ALA A 179 7.25 -2.29 -4.36
N SER A 180 8.14 -3.24 -4.59
CA SER A 180 7.90 -4.66 -4.33
C SER A 180 8.43 -4.98 -2.94
N VAL A 181 7.56 -5.44 -2.05
CA VAL A 181 7.81 -5.63 -0.63
C VAL A 181 7.44 -7.07 -0.28
N ASN A 182 8.44 -7.92 -0.06
CA ASN A 182 8.23 -9.35 0.11
C ASN A 182 8.78 -9.87 1.43
N GLY A 183 7.95 -10.66 2.13
CA GLY A 183 8.32 -11.31 3.37
C GLY A 183 8.99 -12.66 3.17
N ASN A 184 8.98 -13.47 4.23
CA ASN A 184 9.38 -14.87 4.24
C ASN A 184 8.31 -15.71 4.96
N ASP A 185 7.08 -15.62 4.46
CA ASP A 185 5.89 -16.36 4.88
C ASP A 185 5.33 -16.09 6.29
N LEU A 186 6.06 -15.42 7.19
CA LEU A 186 5.69 -15.41 8.62
C LEU A 186 5.31 -14.07 9.26
N ASN A 187 5.17 -12.95 8.54
CA ASN A 187 4.63 -11.68 9.11
C ASN A 187 3.97 -10.74 8.09
N ASP A 188 4.17 -9.42 8.25
CA ASP A 188 3.58 -8.36 7.46
C ASP A 188 4.57 -7.93 6.36
N ALA A 189 4.12 -7.88 5.12
CA ALA A 189 4.89 -7.25 4.04
C ALA A 189 4.93 -5.73 4.30
N LEU A 190 3.76 -5.08 4.35
CA LEU A 190 3.62 -3.67 4.69
C LEU A 190 2.84 -3.50 5.99
N ARG A 191 3.43 -2.81 6.95
CA ARG A 191 2.77 -2.41 8.19
C ARG A 191 2.55 -0.90 8.23
N LEU A 192 1.29 -0.50 8.41
CA LEU A 192 0.89 0.91 8.57
C LEU A 192 0.44 1.13 10.00
N THR A 193 1.23 1.90 10.76
CA THR A 193 0.86 2.31 12.12
C THR A 193 0.38 3.76 12.18
N CYS A 194 0.85 4.58 11.23
CA CYS A 194 0.38 5.94 11.00
C CYS A 194 0.72 6.36 9.58
N ALA A 195 -0.25 6.34 8.67
CA ALA A 195 -0.03 6.67 7.26
C ALA A 195 -1.25 7.40 6.70
N GLN A 196 -1.07 8.58 6.10
CA GLN A 196 -2.21 9.37 5.60
C GLN A 196 -1.96 9.98 4.24
N PHE A 197 -3.01 10.01 3.40
CA PHE A 197 -2.99 10.69 2.10
C PHE A 197 -1.89 10.18 1.15
N ASN A 198 -1.42 8.94 1.35
CA ASN A 198 -0.36 8.37 0.53
C ASN A 198 -0.96 7.62 -0.67
N GLN A 199 -0.17 7.52 -1.74
CA GLN A 199 -0.43 6.65 -2.87
C GLN A 199 0.52 5.46 -2.84
N PHE A 200 -0.02 4.25 -2.90
CA PHE A 200 0.70 2.99 -2.89
C PHE A 200 0.49 2.24 -4.20
N THR A 201 1.56 1.68 -4.75
CA THR A 201 1.58 0.83 -5.94
C THR A 201 2.69 -0.22 -5.79
N GLY A 202 2.60 -1.34 -6.49
CA GLY A 202 3.59 -2.40 -6.46
C GLY A 202 3.08 -3.68 -5.80
N SER A 203 3.95 -4.44 -5.14
CA SER A 203 3.66 -5.78 -4.64
C SER A 203 3.88 -5.87 -3.13
N TYR A 204 3.00 -6.57 -2.40
CA TYR A 204 3.07 -6.77 -0.95
C TYR A 204 2.80 -8.24 -0.61
N SER A 205 3.80 -9.10 -0.82
CA SER A 205 3.61 -10.55 -1.05
C SER A 205 4.54 -11.43 -0.20
N ASN A 206 4.38 -12.75 -0.31
CA ASN A 206 5.23 -13.78 0.34
C ASN A 206 5.33 -13.59 1.86
N ALA A 207 4.20 -13.34 2.52
CA ALA A 207 4.11 -12.93 3.92
C ALA A 207 2.86 -13.54 4.56
N HIS A 208 2.74 -13.56 5.88
CA HIS A 208 1.48 -13.95 6.51
C HIS A 208 0.36 -12.94 6.18
N VAL A 209 0.67 -11.65 6.31
CA VAL A 209 -0.21 -10.53 5.95
C VAL A 209 0.44 -9.69 4.86
N GLY A 210 -0.29 -9.42 3.77
CA GLY A 210 0.17 -8.50 2.73
C GLY A 210 0.30 -7.06 3.26
N ILE A 211 -0.84 -6.49 3.67
CA ILE A 211 -0.92 -5.15 4.26
C ILE A 211 -1.62 -5.23 5.62
N ARG A 212 -0.94 -4.81 6.68
CA ARG A 212 -1.51 -4.71 8.03
C ARG A 212 -1.67 -3.26 8.47
N MET A 213 -2.87 -2.89 8.89
CA MET A 213 -3.20 -1.62 9.49
C MET A 213 -3.48 -1.82 10.98
N LEU A 214 -2.74 -1.10 11.83
CA LEU A 214 -2.85 -1.21 13.29
C LEU A 214 -2.48 0.10 13.97
N GLY A 215 -2.75 0.22 15.26
CA GLY A 215 -2.28 1.36 16.04
C GLY A 215 -3.01 2.67 15.70
N SER A 216 -2.25 3.71 15.35
CA SER A 216 -2.76 5.09 15.27
C SER A 216 -3.55 5.37 13.98
N TYR A 217 -3.43 6.57 13.43
CA TYR A 217 -4.33 7.09 12.41
C TYR A 217 -3.85 6.75 10.98
N THR A 218 -4.53 5.80 10.34
CA THR A 218 -4.31 5.41 8.94
C THR A 218 -5.52 5.79 8.09
N PHE A 219 -5.37 6.83 7.26
CA PHE A 219 -6.52 7.51 6.66
C PHE A 219 -6.29 7.99 5.22
N ALA A 220 -7.32 7.85 4.38
CA ALA A 220 -7.36 8.39 3.02
C ALA A 220 -6.14 8.03 2.15
N ASN A 221 -5.57 6.84 2.35
CA ASN A 221 -4.55 6.31 1.46
C ASN A 221 -5.20 5.69 0.22
N VAL A 222 -4.50 5.72 -0.92
CA VAL A 222 -4.92 5.09 -2.16
C VAL A 222 -3.92 4.02 -2.55
N PHE A 223 -4.35 2.77 -2.56
CA PHE A 223 -3.61 1.64 -3.09
C PHE A 223 -4.11 1.38 -4.52
N SER A 224 -3.24 1.44 -5.52
CA SER A 224 -3.62 1.29 -6.92
C SER A 224 -2.82 0.18 -7.59
N ALA A 225 -3.53 -0.71 -8.29
CA ALA A 225 -2.96 -1.84 -9.02
C ALA A 225 -1.95 -2.64 -8.18
N ILE A 226 -2.25 -2.85 -6.90
CA ILE A 226 -1.36 -3.59 -6.00
C ILE A 226 -1.43 -5.08 -6.29
N ASP A 227 -0.30 -5.76 -6.18
CA ASP A 227 -0.18 -7.20 -6.29
C ASP A 227 0.05 -7.78 -4.90
N ILE A 228 -0.87 -8.62 -4.42
CA ILE A 228 -0.77 -9.28 -3.12
C ILE A 228 -0.94 -10.76 -3.37
N GLU A 229 0.16 -11.48 -3.38
CA GLU A 229 0.19 -12.91 -3.67
C GLU A 229 0.98 -13.66 -2.60
N VAL A 230 0.66 -14.93 -2.44
CA VAL A 230 1.37 -15.80 -1.50
C VAL A 230 1.27 -15.29 -0.06
N VAL A 231 0.04 -14.97 0.35
CA VAL A 231 -0.27 -14.55 1.72
C VAL A 231 -1.43 -15.33 2.33
N ASP A 232 -1.54 -15.33 3.66
CA ASP A 232 -2.71 -15.89 4.34
C ASP A 232 -3.85 -14.88 4.44
N ILE A 233 -3.49 -13.61 4.66
CA ILE A 233 -4.41 -12.48 4.77
C ILE A 233 -3.91 -11.38 3.85
N ALA A 234 -4.71 -10.97 2.85
CA ALA A 234 -4.27 -9.93 1.95
C ALA A 234 -4.22 -8.56 2.64
N ILE A 235 -5.30 -8.20 3.34
CA ILE A 235 -5.36 -7.00 4.17
C ILE A 235 -5.89 -7.35 5.56
N GLN A 236 -5.18 -6.92 6.59
CA GLN A 236 -5.61 -7.03 7.97
C GLN A 236 -5.81 -5.64 8.57
N ILE A 237 -7.00 -5.41 9.15
CA ILE A 237 -7.33 -4.22 9.91
C ILE A 237 -7.52 -4.65 11.36
N ASP A 238 -6.53 -4.34 12.21
CA ASP A 238 -6.54 -4.72 13.62
C ASP A 238 -7.58 -3.91 14.41
N ASP A 239 -8.00 -4.45 15.55
CA ASP A 239 -8.92 -3.81 16.50
C ASP A 239 -8.44 -2.43 17.01
N THR A 240 -7.12 -2.27 17.10
CA THR A 240 -6.46 -1.04 17.51
C THR A 240 -6.46 0.05 16.45
N ALA A 241 -6.62 -0.28 15.17
CA ALA A 241 -6.49 0.66 14.07
C ALA A 241 -7.54 1.80 14.14
N ILE A 242 -7.13 3.02 13.80
CA ILE A 242 -7.97 4.22 13.78
C ILE A 242 -7.85 4.91 12.42
N GLY A 243 -8.94 5.47 11.90
CA GLY A 243 -8.98 6.21 10.64
C GLY A 243 -9.99 5.62 9.65
N GLY A 244 -9.51 5.25 8.46
CA GLY A 244 -10.34 4.67 7.40
C GLY A 244 -10.35 5.49 6.11
N SER A 245 -11.39 5.36 5.30
CA SER A 245 -11.48 6.02 3.97
C SER A 245 -10.33 5.68 3.03
N ASN A 246 -9.66 4.54 3.23
CA ASN A 246 -8.61 4.09 2.32
C ASN A 246 -9.26 3.47 1.08
N SER A 247 -8.70 3.72 -0.10
CA SER A 247 -9.19 3.19 -1.37
C SER A 247 -8.22 2.17 -1.95
N PHE A 248 -8.71 1.01 -2.35
CA PHE A 248 -7.96 -0.05 -3.02
C PHE A 248 -8.51 -0.20 -4.44
N VAL A 249 -7.77 0.24 -5.45
CA VAL A 249 -8.24 0.39 -6.83
C VAL A 249 -7.49 -0.58 -7.73
N GLY A 250 -8.21 -1.53 -8.33
CA GLY A 250 -7.64 -2.62 -9.12
C GLY A 250 -6.83 -3.57 -8.26
N GLY A 251 -5.81 -4.18 -8.87
CA GLY A 251 -4.88 -5.06 -8.18
C GLY A 251 -5.29 -6.52 -8.20
N THR A 252 -4.31 -7.38 -7.91
CA THR A 252 -4.46 -8.83 -7.85
C THR A 252 -4.29 -9.26 -6.39
N PHE A 253 -5.20 -10.10 -5.91
CA PHE A 253 -5.20 -10.59 -4.54
C PHE A 253 -5.35 -12.11 -4.54
N ILE A 254 -4.25 -12.79 -4.27
CA ILE A 254 -4.16 -14.25 -4.22
C ILE A 254 -3.68 -14.64 -2.83
N THR A 255 -4.61 -15.10 -1.99
CA THR A 255 -4.23 -15.79 -0.76
C THR A 255 -3.87 -17.24 -1.10
N ASN A 256 -2.82 -17.81 -0.49
CA ASN A 256 -2.38 -19.18 -0.78
C ASN A 256 -3.52 -20.19 -0.63
N ASN A 257 -3.62 -21.30 -1.35
CA ASN A 257 -4.80 -22.22 -1.24
C ASN A 257 -4.57 -23.50 -0.44
N GLU A 258 -3.38 -23.70 0.13
CA GLU A 258 -3.05 -25.00 0.74
C GLU A 258 -3.28 -24.97 2.27
N GLY A 259 -4.10 -25.90 2.79
CA GLY A 259 -4.07 -26.32 4.20
C GLY A 259 -4.76 -25.44 5.26
N SER A 260 -6.10 -25.47 5.34
CA SER A 260 -6.91 -25.49 6.58
C SER A 260 -7.15 -24.25 7.48
N ALA A 261 -6.52 -23.09 7.29
CA ALA A 261 -6.98 -21.85 7.96
C ALA A 261 -7.86 -21.02 7.02
N GLN A 262 -8.93 -20.41 7.53
CA GLN A 262 -9.79 -19.51 6.74
C GLN A 262 -8.95 -18.32 6.24
N LYS A 263 -8.83 -18.19 4.91
CA LYS A 263 -7.96 -17.20 4.27
C LYS A 263 -8.77 -16.01 3.83
N CYS A 264 -8.27 -14.83 4.18
CA CYS A 264 -9.08 -13.64 4.21
C CYS A 264 -8.58 -12.66 3.18
N PHE A 265 -9.46 -12.30 2.25
CA PHE A 265 -9.20 -11.17 1.35
C PHE A 265 -9.02 -9.90 2.18
N VAL A 266 -9.96 -9.66 3.11
CA VAL A 266 -9.77 -8.71 4.19
C VAL A 266 -10.21 -9.35 5.49
N LYS A 267 -9.37 -9.22 6.51
CA LYS A 267 -9.70 -9.54 7.90
C LYS A 267 -9.85 -8.23 8.65
N ASP A 268 -11.08 -7.90 9.07
CA ASP A 268 -11.40 -6.64 9.75
C ASP A 268 -11.91 -6.92 11.15
N GLU A 269 -11.03 -6.70 12.12
CA GLU A 269 -11.25 -6.84 13.56
C GLU A 269 -11.57 -5.49 14.22
N SER A 270 -11.67 -4.41 13.44
CA SER A 270 -11.90 -3.07 13.97
C SER A 270 -13.29 -2.93 14.58
N SER A 271 -13.36 -2.31 15.75
CA SER A 271 -14.60 -2.21 16.53
C SER A 271 -15.55 -1.09 16.07
N THR A 272 -15.10 -0.16 15.22
CA THR A 272 -15.83 0.98 14.59
C THR A 272 -14.89 2.06 14.03
N ARG A 273 -13.60 2.01 14.38
CA ARG A 273 -12.66 3.13 14.20
C ARG A 273 -12.00 3.20 12.83
N MET A 274 -12.21 2.21 11.96
CA MET A 274 -11.64 2.12 10.59
C MET A 274 -12.74 1.98 9.54
N GLY A 275 -13.63 2.97 9.46
CA GLY A 275 -14.77 2.95 8.54
C GLY A 275 -14.44 3.34 7.10
N HIS A 276 -15.35 3.01 6.18
CA HIS A 276 -15.36 3.50 4.79
C HIS A 276 -14.13 3.10 3.95
N ASN A 277 -13.50 1.96 4.21
CA ASN A 277 -12.46 1.47 3.29
C ASN A 277 -13.14 0.95 2.01
N THR A 278 -12.66 1.39 0.86
CA THR A 278 -13.32 1.19 -0.42
C THR A 278 -12.47 0.32 -1.34
N PHE A 279 -13.04 -0.72 -1.94
CA PHE A 279 -12.35 -1.63 -2.85
C PHE A 279 -12.95 -1.56 -4.24
N ILE A 280 -12.23 -1.00 -5.19
CA ILE A 280 -12.68 -0.73 -6.55
C ILE A 280 -12.06 -1.72 -7.54
N ASN A 281 -12.83 -2.62 -8.16
CA ASN A 281 -12.32 -3.60 -9.13
C ASN A 281 -11.16 -4.53 -8.64
N PRO A 282 -11.15 -5.07 -7.40
CA PRO A 282 -10.12 -6.04 -7.05
C PRO A 282 -10.26 -7.31 -7.92
N VAL A 283 -9.13 -7.77 -8.47
CA VAL A 283 -9.02 -9.09 -9.13
C VAL A 283 -8.62 -10.08 -8.06
N VAL A 284 -9.51 -11.03 -7.79
CA VAL A 284 -9.28 -12.04 -6.76
C VAL A 284 -8.97 -13.37 -7.41
N GLY A 285 -7.89 -14.00 -6.96
CA GLY A 285 -7.36 -15.24 -7.53
C GLY A 285 -8.29 -16.45 -7.39
N PRO A 286 -7.94 -17.56 -8.06
CA PRO A 286 -8.62 -18.84 -7.87
C PRO A 286 -8.57 -19.24 -6.39
N GLY A 287 -9.68 -19.72 -5.82
CA GLY A 287 -9.79 -20.02 -4.38
C GLY A 287 -10.83 -19.18 -3.63
N ARG A 288 -11.31 -18.08 -4.24
CA ARG A 288 -12.38 -17.21 -3.69
C ARG A 288 -12.14 -16.82 -2.21
N PRO A 289 -11.03 -16.13 -1.89
CA PRO A 289 -10.82 -15.64 -0.53
C PRO A 289 -12.04 -14.87 -0.04
N VAL A 290 -12.40 -15.16 1.20
CA VAL A 290 -13.62 -14.68 1.82
C VAL A 290 -13.33 -13.35 2.50
N TYR A 291 -14.31 -12.45 2.51
CA TYR A 291 -14.27 -11.34 3.43
C TYR A 291 -14.49 -11.83 4.87
N CYS A 292 -13.46 -11.73 5.71
CA CYS A 292 -13.46 -12.18 7.11
C CYS A 292 -13.58 -10.99 8.08
N GLY A 293 -14.44 -10.04 7.76
CA GLY A 293 -14.65 -8.86 8.59
C GLY A 293 -16.06 -8.75 9.09
N SER A 294 -16.25 -7.96 10.13
CA SER A 294 -17.59 -7.77 10.68
C SER A 294 -18.34 -6.61 10.03
N ARG A 295 -17.74 -5.45 9.70
CA ARG A 295 -18.54 -4.22 9.49
C ARG A 295 -18.01 -3.09 8.57
N SER A 296 -16.79 -3.07 8.03
CA SER A 296 -16.19 -1.77 7.61
C SER A 296 -15.82 -1.57 6.14
N ILE A 297 -16.29 -2.42 5.22
CA ILE A 297 -15.80 -2.38 3.84
C ILE A 297 -16.90 -2.09 2.83
N GLU A 298 -16.61 -1.11 1.98
CA GLU A 298 -17.36 -0.81 0.79
C GLU A 298 -16.70 -1.44 -0.43
N PHE A 299 -17.35 -2.44 -1.02
CA PHE A 299 -16.93 -2.93 -2.32
C PHE A 299 -17.55 -2.06 -3.42
N ILE A 300 -16.72 -1.61 -4.36
CA ILE A 300 -17.07 -0.90 -5.58
C ILE A 300 -16.47 -1.63 -6.79
N SER A 301 -17.02 -2.79 -7.03
CA SER A 301 -17.00 -3.60 -8.24
C SER A 301 -16.10 -4.76 -8.00
N THR A 302 -16.68 -5.93 -7.75
CA THR A 302 -15.90 -7.13 -7.49
C THR A 302 -16.17 -8.13 -8.59
N ARG A 303 -15.09 -8.71 -9.12
CA ARG A 303 -15.15 -10.00 -9.83
C ARG A 303 -14.42 -11.01 -8.96
N GLY A 304 -15.13 -12.04 -8.48
CA GLY A 304 -14.50 -13.17 -7.78
C GLY A 304 -14.41 -13.09 -6.25
N VAL A 305 -14.95 -12.05 -5.59
CA VAL A 305 -15.08 -12.02 -4.12
C VAL A 305 -16.39 -12.66 -3.70
N GLU A 306 -16.35 -13.70 -2.87
CA GLU A 306 -17.56 -14.18 -2.17
C GLU A 306 -17.85 -13.27 -0.98
N LEU A 307 -18.99 -12.57 -1.03
CA LEU A 307 -19.51 -11.82 0.11
C LEU A 307 -20.17 -12.80 1.10
N PRO A 308 -19.92 -12.70 2.42
CA PRO A 308 -20.57 -13.57 3.39
C PRO A 308 -22.09 -13.33 3.40
N ALA A 309 -22.85 -14.38 3.68
CA ALA A 309 -24.33 -14.35 3.70
C ALA A 309 -24.93 -13.34 4.70
N SER A 310 -24.12 -12.84 5.65
CA SER A 310 -24.48 -11.86 6.67
C SER A 310 -24.33 -10.40 6.23
N PHE A 311 -23.91 -10.11 4.99
CA PHE A 311 -23.90 -8.74 4.48
C PHE A 311 -25.34 -8.29 4.18
N SER A 312 -25.99 -7.65 5.15
CA SER A 312 -27.32 -7.08 4.97
C SER A 312 -27.19 -5.65 4.44
N TYR A 313 -27.34 -5.47 3.14
CA TYR A 313 -27.73 -4.17 2.60
C TYR A 313 -29.25 -4.06 2.75
N THR A 314 -29.74 -2.95 3.31
CA THR A 314 -31.15 -2.76 3.65
C THR A 314 -32.04 -2.43 2.45
N ASP A 315 -31.51 -2.50 1.23
CA ASP A 315 -32.27 -2.21 0.04
C ASP A 315 -32.97 -3.49 -0.46
N VAL A 316 -34.28 -3.41 -0.62
CA VAL A 316 -35.06 -4.48 -1.25
C VAL A 316 -34.78 -4.43 -2.76
N PRO A 317 -34.40 -5.56 -3.42
CA PRO A 317 -34.25 -5.55 -4.87
C PRO A 317 -35.58 -5.14 -5.53
N PRO A 318 -35.54 -4.50 -6.71
CA PRO A 318 -36.76 -4.30 -7.47
C PRO A 318 -37.44 -5.66 -7.71
N PRO A 319 -38.78 -5.74 -7.78
CA PRO A 319 -39.45 -7.00 -8.10
C PRO A 319 -38.87 -7.62 -9.37
N SER A 320 -38.72 -8.95 -9.39
CA SER A 320 -38.17 -9.68 -10.54
C SER A 320 -38.79 -9.22 -11.86
N GLY A 321 -37.93 -8.83 -12.82
CA GLY A 321 -38.32 -8.33 -14.14
C GLY A 321 -38.78 -6.86 -14.18
N LYS A 322 -38.77 -6.11 -13.06
CA LYS A 322 -39.07 -4.68 -13.06
C LYS A 322 -37.86 -3.86 -13.53
N LEU A 323 -38.18 -2.85 -14.34
CA LEU A 323 -37.26 -1.85 -14.82
C LEU A 323 -36.90 -0.86 -13.71
N LEU A 324 -35.60 -0.75 -13.44
CA LEU A 324 -34.98 0.32 -12.68
C LEU A 324 -34.30 1.27 -13.67
N ILE A 325 -34.54 2.57 -13.55
CA ILE A 325 -33.83 3.60 -14.32
C ILE A 325 -33.00 4.39 -13.31
N ASN A 326 -31.72 4.64 -13.59
CA ASN A 326 -30.92 5.57 -12.79
C ASN A 326 -31.45 7.00 -12.97
N PRO A 327 -32.16 7.59 -11.99
CA PRO A 327 -32.84 8.87 -12.17
C PRO A 327 -31.96 10.06 -11.78
N ILE A 328 -30.78 9.81 -11.22
CA ILE A 328 -29.92 10.86 -10.65
C ILE A 328 -28.83 11.28 -11.65
N PRO A 329 -28.34 12.53 -11.59
CA PRO A 329 -27.27 13.02 -12.46
C PRO A 329 -25.90 12.37 -12.20
N SER A 330 -25.74 11.62 -11.10
CA SER A 330 -24.54 10.86 -10.78
C SER A 330 -24.65 9.41 -11.25
N LYS A 331 -23.55 8.66 -11.13
CA LYS A 331 -23.59 7.23 -11.38
C LYS A 331 -24.37 6.55 -10.25
N LEU A 332 -24.90 5.37 -10.53
CA LEU A 332 -25.59 4.53 -9.55
C LEU A 332 -24.89 3.18 -9.52
N GLN A 333 -24.38 2.81 -8.35
CA GLN A 333 -23.81 1.50 -8.12
C GLN A 333 -24.91 0.54 -7.67
N ILE A 334 -25.03 -0.57 -8.38
CA ILE A 334 -25.90 -1.70 -8.01
C ILE A 334 -25.02 -2.89 -7.67
N MET A 335 -25.23 -3.49 -6.51
CA MET A 335 -24.62 -4.74 -6.12
C MET A 335 -25.71 -5.75 -5.77
N PHE A 336 -25.55 -6.99 -6.22
CA PHE A 336 -26.40 -8.07 -5.74
C PHE A 336 -25.65 -9.41 -5.71
N GLY A 337 -26.04 -10.27 -4.77
CA GLY A 337 -25.44 -11.58 -4.59
C GLY A 337 -26.39 -12.55 -3.90
N GLY A 338 -26.13 -13.85 -4.04
CA GLY A 338 -27.04 -14.90 -3.54
C GLY A 338 -28.38 -14.92 -4.29
N GLY A 339 -29.40 -15.52 -3.66
CA GLY A 339 -30.70 -15.76 -4.29
C GLY A 339 -30.63 -16.73 -5.47
N ASN A 340 -31.64 -16.70 -6.33
CA ASN A 340 -31.68 -17.47 -7.59
C ASN A 340 -31.94 -16.51 -8.76
N VAL A 341 -30.89 -15.79 -9.17
CA VAL A 341 -30.91 -14.84 -10.29
C VAL A 341 -30.85 -15.61 -11.61
N THR A 342 -31.80 -15.36 -12.49
CA THR A 342 -31.99 -16.04 -13.77
C THR A 342 -31.69 -15.17 -14.98
N GLY A 343 -31.55 -13.85 -14.78
CA GLY A 343 -31.22 -12.92 -15.85
C GLY A 343 -30.87 -11.53 -15.33
N VAL A 344 -29.98 -10.84 -16.03
CA VAL A 344 -29.63 -9.44 -15.77
C VAL A 344 -29.57 -8.72 -17.12
N THR A 345 -30.25 -7.59 -17.23
CA THR A 345 -30.27 -6.78 -18.46
C THR A 345 -29.90 -5.34 -18.13
N ILE A 346 -28.95 -4.77 -18.87
CA ILE A 346 -28.60 -3.34 -18.78
C ILE A 346 -28.73 -2.73 -20.17
N ASN A 347 -29.55 -1.70 -20.30
CA ASN A 347 -29.82 -1.06 -21.60
C ASN A 347 -30.23 -2.07 -22.69
N GLY A 348 -31.05 -3.05 -22.32
CA GLY A 348 -31.54 -4.11 -23.21
C GLY A 348 -30.52 -5.22 -23.52
N LYS A 349 -29.27 -5.12 -23.03
CA LYS A 349 -28.24 -6.15 -23.22
C LYS A 349 -28.20 -7.11 -22.04
N GLU A 350 -28.15 -8.41 -22.32
CA GLU A 350 -28.05 -9.46 -21.30
C GLU A 350 -26.62 -9.61 -20.75
N PHE A 351 -26.54 -9.98 -19.46
CA PHE A 351 -25.31 -10.16 -18.71
C PHE A 351 -25.33 -11.45 -17.88
N PRO A 352 -24.16 -11.95 -17.42
CA PRO A 352 -24.07 -13.13 -16.57
C PRO A 352 -24.89 -13.02 -15.29
N THR A 353 -25.44 -14.15 -14.84
CA THR A 353 -26.36 -14.26 -13.70
C THR A 353 -25.67 -14.51 -12.36
N SER A 354 -24.37 -14.85 -12.37
CA SER A 354 -23.56 -14.87 -11.16
C SER A 354 -23.50 -13.45 -10.62
N GLY A 355 -24.05 -13.21 -9.43
CA GLY A 355 -24.12 -11.90 -8.80
C GLY A 355 -22.81 -11.09 -8.90
N GLY A 356 -22.93 -9.78 -8.75
CA GLY A 356 -21.80 -8.88 -8.92
C GLY A 356 -22.23 -7.44 -8.81
N GLN A 357 -21.40 -6.58 -9.38
CA GLN A 357 -21.62 -5.14 -9.35
C GLN A 357 -21.75 -4.55 -10.74
N TRP A 358 -22.61 -3.55 -10.82
CA TRP A 358 -22.89 -2.76 -12.00
C TRP A 358 -22.81 -1.27 -11.63
N ILE A 359 -22.27 -0.48 -12.56
CA ILE A 359 -22.28 0.98 -12.46
C ILE A 359 -23.15 1.48 -13.60
N LEU A 360 -24.29 2.05 -13.24
CA LEU A 360 -25.22 2.67 -14.16
C LEU A 360 -24.86 4.15 -14.32
N GLN A 361 -24.73 4.60 -15.57
CA GLN A 361 -24.69 6.02 -15.90
C GLN A 361 -26.07 6.66 -15.68
N PRO A 362 -26.16 8.01 -15.64
CA PRO A 362 -27.45 8.69 -15.63
C PRO A 362 -28.34 8.21 -16.80
N ASN A 363 -29.59 7.85 -16.51
CA ASN A 363 -30.59 7.28 -17.43
C ASN A 363 -30.34 5.85 -17.94
N ASP A 364 -29.30 5.16 -17.47
CA ASP A 364 -29.19 3.72 -17.76
C ASP A 364 -30.37 2.95 -17.16
N SER A 365 -30.80 1.93 -17.89
CA SER A 365 -31.85 0.99 -17.49
C SER A 365 -31.24 -0.31 -16.99
N PHE A 366 -31.82 -0.87 -15.93
CA PHE A 366 -31.40 -2.12 -15.31
C PHE A 366 -32.62 -2.98 -14.99
N ILE A 367 -32.58 -4.25 -15.37
CA ILE A 367 -33.59 -5.26 -15.06
C ILE A 367 -32.87 -6.47 -14.46
N ILE A 368 -33.39 -6.99 -13.35
CA ILE A 368 -32.93 -8.24 -12.76
C ILE A 368 -34.09 -9.22 -12.67
N TYR A 369 -33.86 -10.45 -13.12
CA TYR A 369 -34.78 -11.56 -13.05
C TYR A 369 -34.28 -12.55 -12.00
N TYR A 370 -35.14 -12.92 -11.07
CA TYR A 370 -34.84 -13.91 -10.04
C TYR A 370 -36.09 -14.70 -9.61
N VAL A 371 -35.87 -15.90 -9.09
CA VAL A 371 -36.89 -16.75 -8.44
C VAL A 371 -36.89 -16.53 -6.93
N VAL A 372 -35.71 -16.42 -6.34
CA VAL A 372 -35.49 -16.06 -4.93
C VAL A 372 -34.74 -14.74 -4.90
N ALA A 373 -35.26 -13.75 -4.17
CA ALA A 373 -34.67 -12.42 -4.10
C ALA A 373 -33.20 -12.49 -3.68
N PRO A 374 -32.29 -11.83 -4.43
CA PRO A 374 -30.91 -11.72 -4.02
C PRO A 374 -30.77 -10.72 -2.87
N ILE A 375 -29.64 -10.78 -2.18
CA ILE A 375 -29.16 -9.66 -1.36
C ILE A 375 -28.87 -8.51 -2.34
N TRP A 376 -29.26 -7.29 -2.00
CA TRP A 376 -29.27 -6.16 -2.93
C TRP A 376 -28.80 -4.86 -2.27
N SER A 377 -28.01 -4.07 -2.99
CA SER A 377 -27.63 -2.71 -2.64
C SER A 377 -27.71 -1.81 -3.86
N CYS A 378 -28.25 -0.60 -3.70
CA CYS A 378 -28.34 0.38 -4.78
C CYS A 378 -28.09 1.79 -4.24
N ARG A 379 -26.97 2.41 -4.63
CA ARG A 379 -26.55 3.72 -4.08
C ARG A 379 -25.92 4.64 -5.12
N PRO A 380 -25.97 5.96 -4.92
CA PRO A 380 -25.21 6.91 -5.73
C PRO A 380 -23.71 6.57 -5.70
N PHE A 381 -23.03 6.72 -6.83
CA PHE A 381 -21.59 6.56 -7.04
C PHE A 381 -20.96 7.86 -7.56
#